data_AF-A0A7X4ANV8-F1
#
_entry.id   AF-A0A7X4ANV8-F1
#
_cell.length_a   1.000
_cell.length_b   1.000
_cell.length_c   1.000
_cell.angle_alpha   90.00
_cell.angle_beta   90.00
_cell.angle_gamma   90.00
#
_symmetry.space_group_name_H-M   'P 1'
#
loop_
_entity.id
_entity.type
_entity.pdbx_description
1 polymer ?
#
loop_
_entity_poly.entity_id
_entity_poly.type
_entity_poly.pdbx_seq_one_letter_code
_entity_poly.pdbx_strand_id
1 'polypeptide(L)'
;MKGNYLIQQQVRDSLTWRAVLIGLACATTECLLAPYNDYVIRNIFLAGGHFPVAPFFVLTIFVLGINVLLKRFYPASAFSPGELVTIWCIMLAPAGIPSSGMMRYALSPMVAYKYLATPENDWESLFHHYIPHWRVVQDHTAAQSFFEGLFAGESVPWGAWIVPILTWSAYVVVVYFVMICLSVLLRKQWVEHERCAFPLVKLPAEMAGQGSGSLGPLFKNSALWFGFAFPVFLHTMNGLHTFFPNTPHIPRDFWLNQYLVERPWSALRPFQIVIFWSMVGFSYLLTLEVSFSIWFFFVFYKLQCLLGVMLGFQLTSGPGVQWTGKSFSAAQEAGACLAFVGIALWKTRHHIKNMLQFRPSDEALPHSVTIFGLLGGICVLVFFNHLMGMSLLFAFGFVLFLLAMYI
;
A
#
# COMPACT_ATOMS: atom_id res chain seq x y z
N MET A 1 5.87 30.44 22.04
CA MET A 1 7.24 29.96 22.34
C MET A 1 7.28 28.78 23.30
N LYS A 2 6.66 28.82 24.51
CA LYS A 2 6.65 27.67 25.44
C LYS A 2 5.99 26.38 24.89
N GLY A 3 4.93 26.51 24.07
CA GLY A 3 4.24 25.36 23.46
C GLY A 3 5.11 24.56 22.46
N ASN A 4 5.84 25.23 21.57
CA ASN A 4 6.74 24.55 20.62
C ASN A 4 7.92 23.87 21.32
N TYR A 5 8.42 24.44 22.42
CA TYR A 5 9.47 23.80 23.24
C TYR A 5 8.99 22.50 23.87
N LEU A 6 7.76 22.47 24.41
CA LEU A 6 7.18 21.26 25.01
C LEU A 6 6.95 20.17 23.97
N ILE A 7 6.46 20.51 22.77
CA ILE A 7 6.27 19.56 21.67
C ILE A 7 7.61 19.00 21.19
N GLN A 8 8.64 19.84 20.99
CA GLN A 8 9.97 19.39 20.59
C GLN A 8 10.64 18.50 21.65
N GLN A 9 10.41 18.78 22.93
CA GLN A 9 10.91 17.96 24.03
C GLN A 9 10.21 16.60 24.08
N GLN A 10 8.89 16.58 23.89
CA GLN A 10 8.08 15.35 23.84
C GLN A 10 8.44 14.47 22.63
N VAL A 11 8.79 15.06 21.48
CA VAL A 11 9.31 14.34 20.30
C VAL A 11 10.71 13.76 20.56
N ARG A 12 11.60 14.50 21.25
CA ARG A 12 12.93 13.99 21.63
C ARG A 12 12.86 12.81 22.61
N ASP A 13 11.92 12.86 23.56
CA ASP A 13 11.70 11.78 24.52
C ASP A 13 11.03 10.54 23.87
N SER A 14 10.43 10.72 22.68
CA SER A 14 9.79 9.66 21.89
C SER A 14 10.77 8.87 21.02
N LEU A 15 11.83 9.52 20.54
CA LEU A 15 12.78 8.95 19.58
C LEU A 15 13.98 8.29 20.28
N THR A 16 13.75 7.15 20.90
CA THR A 16 14.84 6.38 21.55
C THR A 16 15.54 5.46 20.54
N TRP A 17 16.85 5.28 20.69
CA TRP A 17 17.61 4.33 19.86
C TRP A 17 17.07 2.90 19.99
N ARG A 18 16.57 2.56 21.18
CA ARG A 18 15.86 1.30 21.46
C ARG A 18 14.64 1.13 20.55
N ALA A 19 13.75 2.12 20.47
CA ALA A 19 12.57 2.06 19.62
C ALA A 19 12.95 1.95 18.14
N VAL A 20 14.00 2.66 17.71
CA VAL A 20 14.51 2.56 16.34
C VAL A 20 15.01 1.16 16.01
N LEU A 21 15.87 0.58 16.86
CA LEU A 21 16.39 -0.78 16.66
C LEU A 21 15.28 -1.84 16.64
N ILE A 22 14.32 -1.73 17.55
CA ILE A 22 13.17 -2.65 17.59
C ILE A 22 12.31 -2.48 16.35
N GLY A 23 11.99 -1.25 15.95
CA GLY A 23 11.24 -0.96 14.74
C GLY A 23 11.91 -1.54 13.49
N LEU A 24 13.23 -1.37 13.35
CA LEU A 24 14.01 -1.94 12.23
C LEU A 24 14.02 -3.47 12.26
N ALA A 25 14.16 -4.08 13.43
CA ALA A 25 14.11 -5.54 13.57
C ALA A 25 12.72 -6.08 13.18
N CYS A 26 11.65 -5.45 13.64
CA CYS A 26 10.28 -5.81 13.28
C CYS A 26 10.00 -5.63 11.78
N ALA A 27 10.42 -4.50 11.21
CA ALA A 27 10.29 -4.23 9.77
C ALA A 27 11.07 -5.24 8.92
N THR A 28 12.29 -5.59 9.33
CA THR A 28 13.10 -6.62 8.64
C THR A 28 12.42 -7.99 8.72
N THR A 29 11.89 -8.33 9.89
CA THR A 29 11.17 -9.60 10.10
C THR A 29 9.92 -9.67 9.23
N GLU A 30 9.15 -8.57 9.14
CA GLU A 30 8.01 -8.46 8.24
C GLU A 30 8.40 -8.69 6.77
N CYS A 31 9.47 -8.03 6.32
CA CYS A 31 9.98 -8.19 4.96
C CYS A 31 10.43 -9.62 4.64
N LEU A 32 10.97 -10.35 5.62
CA LEU A 32 11.39 -11.75 5.46
C LEU A 32 10.21 -12.73 5.51
N LEU A 33 9.23 -12.47 6.38
CA LEU A 33 8.08 -13.36 6.57
C LEU A 33 7.02 -13.20 5.50
N ALA A 34 6.83 -12.00 4.94
CA ALA A 34 5.77 -11.73 3.98
C ALA A 34 5.86 -12.64 2.72
N PRO A 35 7.01 -12.78 2.03
CA PRO A 35 7.09 -13.68 0.87
C PRO A 35 6.81 -15.15 1.23
N TYR A 36 7.30 -15.61 2.38
CA TYR A 36 7.05 -16.98 2.84
C TYR A 36 5.56 -17.23 3.14
N ASN A 37 4.92 -16.31 3.86
CA ASN A 37 3.48 -16.36 4.12
C ASN A 37 2.66 -16.33 2.82
N ASP A 38 3.00 -15.42 1.91
CA ASP A 38 2.22 -15.13 0.72
C ASP A 38 2.34 -16.25 -0.33
N TYR A 39 3.54 -16.81 -0.52
CA TYR A 39 3.81 -17.76 -1.62
C TYR A 39 4.01 -19.22 -1.18
N VAL A 40 4.50 -19.46 0.04
CA VAL A 40 4.72 -20.83 0.56
C VAL A 40 3.51 -21.29 1.37
N ILE A 41 3.13 -20.54 2.41
CA ILE A 41 1.93 -20.86 3.22
C ILE A 41 0.65 -20.59 2.43
N ARG A 42 0.68 -19.64 1.48
CA ARG A 42 -0.46 -19.18 0.68
C ARG A 42 -1.61 -18.64 1.53
N ASN A 43 -1.25 -17.90 2.58
CA ASN A 43 -2.21 -17.25 3.46
C ASN A 43 -2.61 -15.86 2.90
N ILE A 44 -3.41 -15.11 3.66
CA ILE A 44 -3.70 -13.71 3.35
C ILE A 44 -2.40 -12.91 3.30
N PHE A 45 -2.28 -12.09 2.27
CA PHE A 45 -1.14 -11.23 2.04
C PHE A 45 -0.91 -10.25 3.20
N LEU A 46 0.20 -10.41 3.93
CA LEU A 46 0.54 -9.58 5.10
C LEU A 46 0.81 -8.11 4.73
N ALA A 47 1.41 -7.93 3.55
CA ALA A 47 1.80 -6.66 2.93
C ALA A 47 0.90 -6.33 1.71
N GLY A 48 -0.33 -6.85 1.70
CA GLY A 48 -1.14 -6.96 0.49
C GLY A 48 -1.97 -5.74 0.09
N GLY A 49 -2.10 -4.72 0.94
CA GLY A 49 -2.96 -3.58 0.67
C GLY A 49 -2.58 -2.32 1.46
N HIS A 50 -3.32 -1.23 1.24
CA HIS A 50 -3.09 0.05 1.90
C HIS A 50 -3.35 0.03 3.42
N PHE A 51 -4.01 -1.01 3.92
CA PHE A 51 -4.16 -1.25 5.35
C PHE A 51 -3.00 -2.12 5.86
N PRO A 52 -2.08 -1.58 6.66
CA PRO A 52 -0.86 -2.26 7.08
C PRO A 52 -1.15 -3.29 8.20
N VAL A 53 -1.68 -4.47 7.82
CA VAL A 53 -2.13 -5.51 8.76
C VAL A 53 -1.00 -5.97 9.68
N ALA A 54 0.19 -6.22 9.13
CA ALA A 54 1.34 -6.69 9.91
C ALA A 54 1.78 -5.66 10.98
N PRO A 55 1.97 -4.36 10.65
CA PRO A 55 2.19 -3.33 11.67
C PRO A 55 1.09 -3.27 12.74
N PHE A 56 -0.21 -3.36 12.37
CA PHE A 56 -1.34 -3.43 13.32
C PHE A 56 -1.21 -4.58 14.30
N PHE A 57 -0.91 -5.76 13.77
CA PHE A 57 -0.77 -6.96 14.57
C PHE A 57 0.43 -6.88 15.52
N VAL A 58 1.59 -6.45 15.02
CA VAL A 58 2.79 -6.29 15.84
C VAL A 58 2.57 -5.27 16.94
N LEU A 59 2.00 -4.09 16.64
CA LEU A 59 1.68 -3.11 17.68
C LEU A 59 0.73 -3.67 18.74
N THR A 60 -0.25 -4.48 18.35
CA THR A 60 -1.17 -5.14 19.28
C THR A 60 -0.41 -6.06 20.24
N ILE A 61 0.54 -6.86 19.74
CA ILE A 61 1.42 -7.71 20.58
C ILE A 61 2.28 -6.86 21.52
N PHE A 62 2.86 -5.77 21.02
CA PHE A 62 3.67 -4.87 21.84
C PHE A 62 2.84 -4.25 22.95
N VAL A 63 1.64 -3.77 22.66
CA VAL A 63 0.81 -3.06 23.65
C VAL A 63 0.18 -4.02 24.65
N LEU A 64 -0.50 -5.07 24.19
CA LEU A 64 -1.28 -5.98 25.04
C LEU A 64 -0.45 -7.11 25.67
N GLY A 65 0.65 -7.49 25.03
CA GLY A 65 1.55 -8.53 25.53
C GLY A 65 2.78 -7.93 26.20
N ILE A 66 3.73 -7.48 25.38
CA ILE A 66 5.09 -7.13 25.84
C ILE A 66 5.04 -5.99 26.86
N ASN A 67 4.34 -4.89 26.56
CA ASN A 67 4.32 -3.71 27.41
C ASN A 67 3.53 -3.94 28.70
N VAL A 68 2.49 -4.79 28.68
CA VAL A 68 1.78 -5.21 29.91
C VAL A 68 2.72 -6.00 30.83
N LEU A 69 3.49 -6.94 30.29
CA LEU A 69 4.47 -7.71 31.05
C LEU A 69 5.60 -6.82 31.58
N LEU A 70 6.13 -5.92 30.74
CA LEU A 70 7.16 -4.96 31.15
C LEU A 70 6.66 -4.05 32.27
N LYS A 71 5.46 -3.46 32.16
CA LYS A 71 4.91 -2.63 33.24
C LYS A 71 4.71 -3.41 34.55
N ARG A 72 4.46 -4.72 34.48
CA ARG A 72 4.27 -5.56 35.66
C ARG A 72 5.59 -5.96 36.33
N PHE A 73 6.60 -6.33 35.55
CA PHE A 73 7.85 -6.93 36.07
C PHE A 73 9.06 -5.99 36.00
N TYR A 74 9.12 -5.10 35.01
CA TYR A 74 10.24 -4.20 34.72
C TYR A 74 9.73 -2.81 34.30
N PRO A 75 9.04 -2.06 35.19
CA PRO A 75 8.32 -0.83 34.82
C PRO A 75 9.24 0.26 34.22
N ALA A 76 10.52 0.29 34.61
CA ALA A 76 11.52 1.20 34.04
C ALA A 76 11.83 0.92 32.55
N SER A 77 11.55 -0.29 32.07
CA SER A 77 11.74 -0.70 30.67
C SER A 77 10.43 -0.69 29.87
N ALA A 78 9.30 -0.32 30.48
CA ALA A 78 8.03 -0.20 29.77
C ALA A 78 8.14 0.81 28.62
N PHE A 79 7.49 0.51 27.50
CA PHE A 79 7.50 1.38 26.33
C PHE A 79 6.67 2.64 26.57
N SER A 80 7.24 3.78 26.20
CA SER A 80 6.50 5.04 26.13
C SER A 80 5.54 5.06 24.93
N PRO A 81 4.51 5.93 24.93
CA PRO A 81 3.64 6.10 23.76
C PRO A 81 4.45 6.50 22.51
N GLY A 82 5.46 7.35 22.70
CA GLY A 82 6.35 7.82 21.64
C GLY A 82 7.19 6.71 21.03
N GLU A 83 7.70 5.79 21.86
CA GLU A 83 8.45 4.62 21.38
C GLU A 83 7.56 3.68 20.55
N LEU A 84 6.32 3.42 21.00
CA LEU A 84 5.36 2.59 20.28
C LEU A 84 4.97 3.18 18.93
N VAL A 85 4.70 4.49 18.88
CA VAL A 85 4.40 5.19 17.63
C VAL A 85 5.62 5.22 16.70
N THR A 86 6.83 5.32 17.25
CA THR A 86 8.07 5.28 16.46
C THR A 86 8.27 3.90 15.82
N ILE A 87 8.11 2.82 16.59
CA ILE A 87 8.16 1.44 16.08
C ILE A 87 7.12 1.27 14.96
N TRP A 88 5.89 1.72 15.19
CA TRP A 88 4.82 1.72 14.19
C TRP A 88 5.23 2.39 12.87
N CYS A 89 5.72 3.63 12.95
CA CYS A 89 6.10 4.41 11.78
C CYS A 89 7.24 3.76 11.00
N ILE A 90 8.22 3.17 11.68
CA ILE A 90 9.33 2.46 11.04
C ILE A 90 8.83 1.22 10.29
N MET A 91 7.92 0.45 10.88
CA MET A 91 7.32 -0.71 10.22
C MET A 91 6.43 -0.32 9.04
N LEU A 92 5.72 0.80 9.13
CA LEU A 92 4.82 1.26 8.08
C LEU A 92 5.56 1.62 6.78
N ALA A 93 6.77 2.15 6.87
CA ALA A 93 7.53 2.62 5.72
C ALA A 93 7.78 1.51 4.66
N PRO A 94 8.25 0.31 5.02
CA PRO A 94 8.40 -0.80 4.07
C PRO A 94 7.18 -1.70 3.92
N ALA A 95 6.10 -1.54 4.71
CA ALA A 95 5.01 -2.51 4.79
C ALA A 95 4.38 -2.93 3.44
N GLY A 96 4.45 -2.10 2.40
CA GLY A 96 3.97 -2.47 1.06
C GLY A 96 5.00 -3.17 0.17
N ILE A 97 6.30 -2.94 0.39
CA ILE A 97 7.39 -3.34 -0.54
C ILE A 97 7.46 -4.86 -0.76
N PRO A 98 7.39 -5.72 0.29
CA PRO A 98 7.53 -7.17 0.13
C PRO A 98 6.42 -7.85 -0.69
N SER A 99 5.32 -7.15 -0.97
CA SER A 99 4.17 -7.73 -1.66
C SER A 99 3.58 -6.72 -2.68
N SER A 100 2.35 -6.24 -2.49
CA SER A 100 1.62 -5.45 -3.51
C SER A 100 2.28 -4.13 -3.90
N GLY A 101 3.07 -3.52 -3.02
CA GLY A 101 3.73 -2.25 -3.28
C GLY A 101 4.89 -2.35 -4.27
N MET A 102 5.50 -3.54 -4.43
CA MET A 102 6.60 -3.73 -5.37
C MET A 102 6.83 -5.21 -5.75
N MET A 103 7.31 -6.03 -4.81
CA MET A 103 7.93 -7.33 -5.12
C MET A 103 6.99 -8.30 -5.84
N ARG A 104 5.68 -8.25 -5.53
CA ARG A 104 4.67 -9.08 -6.18
C ARG A 104 4.64 -8.89 -7.70
N TYR A 105 4.83 -7.66 -8.15
CA TYR A 105 4.75 -7.30 -9.57
C TYR A 105 6.11 -7.12 -10.22
N ALA A 106 7.18 -6.93 -9.44
CA ALA A 106 8.51 -6.65 -9.96
C ALA A 106 9.28 -7.91 -10.39
N LEU A 107 9.17 -9.03 -9.66
CA LEU A 107 10.03 -10.20 -9.88
C LEU A 107 9.72 -10.96 -11.17
N SER A 108 8.44 -11.29 -11.41
CA SER A 108 8.04 -12.09 -12.58
C SER A 108 8.43 -11.45 -13.92
N PRO A 109 8.20 -10.15 -14.18
CA PRO A 109 8.64 -9.51 -15.42
C PRO A 109 10.15 -9.55 -15.67
N MET A 110 11.00 -9.69 -14.64
CA MET A 110 12.45 -9.77 -14.81
C MET A 110 12.91 -11.08 -15.45
N VAL A 111 12.08 -12.12 -15.46
CA VAL A 111 12.39 -13.45 -16.04
C VAL A 111 11.40 -13.87 -17.12
N ALA A 112 10.14 -13.39 -17.04
CA ALA A 112 9.06 -13.78 -17.94
C ALA A 112 9.36 -13.46 -19.41
N TYR A 113 10.06 -12.35 -19.69
CA TYR A 113 10.40 -11.93 -21.06
C TYR A 113 11.19 -13.00 -21.84
N LYS A 114 11.95 -13.83 -21.11
CA LYS A 114 12.78 -14.90 -21.67
C LYS A 114 12.14 -16.27 -21.48
N TYR A 115 11.55 -16.54 -20.31
CA TYR A 115 10.90 -17.82 -20.03
C TYR A 115 9.65 -18.07 -20.89
N LEU A 116 8.87 -17.02 -21.19
CA LEU A 116 7.67 -17.12 -22.01
C LEU A 116 7.92 -16.85 -23.51
N ALA A 117 9.18 -16.61 -23.91
CA ALA A 117 9.53 -16.44 -25.31
C ALA A 117 9.40 -17.79 -26.05
N THR A 118 8.67 -17.80 -27.16
CA THR A 118 8.44 -18.99 -27.98
C THR A 118 8.67 -18.65 -29.45
N PRO A 119 9.00 -19.61 -30.31
CA PRO A 119 9.11 -19.36 -31.75
C PRO A 119 7.83 -18.76 -32.36
N GLU A 120 6.65 -19.10 -31.81
CA GLU A 120 5.36 -18.62 -32.30
C GLU A 120 5.09 -17.15 -31.95
N ASN A 121 5.57 -16.67 -30.80
CA ASN A 121 5.42 -15.26 -30.40
C ASN A 121 6.60 -14.39 -30.84
N ASP A 122 7.73 -15.01 -31.17
CA ASP A 122 8.96 -14.40 -31.68
C ASP A 122 9.45 -13.20 -30.85
N TRP A 123 9.26 -13.27 -29.52
CA TRP A 123 9.63 -12.16 -28.63
C TRP A 123 11.12 -11.84 -28.63
N GLU A 124 11.96 -12.84 -28.91
CA GLU A 124 13.41 -12.68 -28.96
C GLU A 124 13.82 -11.73 -30.08
N SER A 125 13.31 -11.93 -31.30
CA SER A 125 13.62 -11.04 -32.42
C SER A 125 12.92 -9.68 -32.32
N LEU A 126 11.71 -9.65 -31.75
CA LEU A 126 10.85 -8.47 -31.74
C LEU A 126 11.16 -7.50 -30.60
N PHE A 127 11.56 -7.99 -29.42
CA PHE A 127 11.58 -7.17 -28.20
C PHE A 127 12.87 -7.22 -27.40
N HIS A 128 13.66 -8.29 -27.45
CA HIS A 128 14.80 -8.46 -26.52
C HIS A 128 15.86 -7.37 -26.70
N HIS A 129 16.07 -6.85 -27.91
CA HIS A 129 17.00 -5.75 -28.17
C HIS A 129 16.61 -4.42 -27.54
N TYR A 130 15.34 -4.24 -27.14
CA TYR A 130 14.88 -3.07 -26.39
C TYR A 130 15.04 -3.21 -24.87
N ILE A 131 15.44 -4.38 -24.37
CA ILE A 131 15.53 -4.67 -22.94
C ILE A 131 17.00 -4.63 -22.51
N PRO A 132 17.44 -3.63 -21.71
CA PRO A 132 18.82 -3.59 -21.25
C PRO A 132 19.14 -4.79 -20.36
N HIS A 133 20.27 -5.44 -20.64
CA HIS A 133 20.64 -6.70 -19.96
C HIS A 133 20.77 -6.59 -18.43
N TRP A 134 21.12 -5.41 -17.91
CA TRP A 134 21.24 -5.15 -16.47
C TRP A 134 19.90 -5.03 -15.74
N ARG A 135 18.78 -4.86 -16.45
CA ARG A 135 17.44 -4.66 -15.86
C ARG A 135 16.73 -5.98 -15.53
N VAL A 136 17.13 -7.06 -16.19
CA VAL A 136 16.42 -8.35 -16.19
C VAL A 136 17.40 -9.52 -16.05
N VAL A 137 16.90 -10.67 -15.62
CA VAL A 137 17.73 -11.86 -15.39
C VAL A 137 18.07 -12.51 -16.74
N GLN A 138 19.36 -12.58 -17.07
CA GLN A 138 19.83 -13.15 -18.34
C GLN A 138 19.96 -14.67 -18.33
N ASP A 139 20.25 -15.24 -17.15
CA ASP A 139 20.52 -16.66 -17.01
C ASP A 139 19.26 -17.50 -17.21
N HIS A 140 19.31 -18.44 -18.16
CA HIS A 140 18.14 -19.24 -18.54
C HIS A 140 17.72 -20.18 -17.42
N THR A 141 18.69 -20.83 -16.77
CA THR A 141 18.44 -21.75 -15.65
C THR A 141 17.80 -21.00 -14.48
N ALA A 142 18.24 -19.78 -14.17
CA ALA A 142 17.66 -18.94 -13.14
C ALA A 142 16.22 -18.52 -13.47
N ALA A 143 15.93 -18.23 -14.74
CA ALA A 143 14.58 -17.93 -15.19
C ALA A 143 13.64 -19.15 -15.09
N GLN A 144 14.11 -20.34 -15.50
CA GLN A 144 13.36 -21.60 -15.35
C GLN A 144 13.13 -21.93 -13.88
N SER A 145 14.18 -21.88 -13.05
CA SER A 145 14.11 -22.16 -11.61
C SER A 145 13.11 -21.27 -10.87
N PHE A 146 12.87 -20.04 -11.34
CA PHE A 146 11.88 -19.15 -10.75
C PHE A 146 10.44 -19.65 -10.95
N PHE A 147 10.12 -20.20 -12.12
CA PHE A 147 8.77 -20.68 -12.45
C PHE A 147 8.55 -22.14 -12.10
N GLU A 148 9.55 -22.99 -12.32
CA GLU A 148 9.48 -24.44 -12.13
C GLU A 148 9.87 -24.87 -10.70
N GLY A 149 10.56 -24.00 -9.97
CA GLY A 149 11.15 -24.28 -8.66
C GLY A 149 12.57 -24.85 -8.77
N LEU A 150 13.29 -24.79 -7.65
CA LEU A 150 14.63 -25.38 -7.52
C LEU A 150 14.53 -26.85 -7.11
N PHE A 151 15.47 -27.69 -7.57
CA PHE A 151 15.59 -29.06 -7.08
C PHE A 151 16.13 -29.10 -5.64
N ALA A 152 15.86 -30.20 -4.94
CA ALA A 152 16.35 -30.38 -3.57
C ALA A 152 17.89 -30.32 -3.52
N GLY A 153 18.42 -29.38 -2.74
CA GLY A 153 19.86 -29.16 -2.59
C GLY A 153 20.44 -28.06 -3.48
N GLU A 154 19.68 -27.54 -4.45
CA GLU A 154 20.10 -26.39 -5.24
C GLU A 154 19.95 -25.09 -4.45
N SER A 155 20.92 -24.18 -4.64
CA SER A 155 20.87 -22.84 -4.08
C SER A 155 20.29 -21.85 -5.09
N VAL A 156 19.59 -20.83 -4.59
CA VAL A 156 19.14 -19.70 -5.41
C VAL A 156 20.34 -19.10 -6.17
N PRO A 157 20.27 -18.91 -7.50
CA PRO A 157 21.37 -18.39 -8.31
C PRO A 157 21.52 -16.87 -8.14
N TRP A 158 21.90 -16.42 -6.93
CA TRP A 158 21.98 -15.01 -6.56
C TRP A 158 22.83 -14.15 -7.50
N GLY A 159 23.86 -14.73 -8.12
CA GLY A 159 24.69 -14.03 -9.11
C GLY A 159 23.91 -13.52 -10.32
N ALA A 160 22.87 -14.26 -10.76
CA ALA A 160 22.02 -13.84 -11.87
C ALA A 160 21.01 -12.75 -11.47
N TRP A 161 20.66 -12.67 -10.18
CA TRP A 161 19.63 -11.78 -9.66
C TRP A 161 20.17 -10.47 -9.06
N ILE A 162 21.40 -10.46 -8.57
CA ILE A 162 21.91 -9.35 -7.77
C ILE A 162 21.91 -8.02 -8.53
N VAL A 163 22.28 -8.02 -9.80
CA VAL A 163 22.31 -6.81 -10.63
C VAL A 163 20.89 -6.26 -10.86
N PRO A 164 19.92 -7.05 -11.40
CA PRO A 164 18.54 -6.58 -11.51
C PRO A 164 17.95 -6.10 -10.18
N ILE A 165 18.13 -6.85 -9.09
CA ILE A 165 17.58 -6.49 -7.77
C ILE A 165 18.14 -5.16 -7.28
N LEU A 166 19.46 -4.95 -7.37
CA LEU A 166 20.09 -3.70 -6.93
C LEU A 166 19.66 -2.51 -7.78
N THR A 167 19.56 -2.69 -9.10
CA THR A 167 19.05 -1.66 -10.03
C THR A 167 17.63 -1.23 -9.67
N TRP A 168 16.72 -2.18 -9.49
CA TRP A 168 15.33 -1.87 -9.15
C TRP A 168 15.17 -1.32 -7.73
N SER A 169 16.02 -1.77 -6.80
CA SER A 169 16.08 -1.22 -5.44
C SER A 169 16.55 0.24 -5.46
N ALA A 170 17.57 0.58 -6.24
CA ALA A 170 18.01 1.96 -6.43
C ALA A 170 16.89 2.84 -7.00
N TYR A 171 16.16 2.35 -8.01
CA TYR A 171 15.00 3.05 -8.55
C TYR A 171 13.94 3.34 -7.49
N VAL A 172 13.60 2.34 -6.68
CA VAL A 172 12.57 2.48 -5.63
C VAL A 172 13.01 3.40 -4.50
N VAL A 173 14.28 3.42 -4.13
CA VAL A 173 14.82 4.41 -3.18
C VAL A 173 14.60 5.83 -3.71
N VAL A 174 14.86 6.08 -5.00
CA VAL A 174 14.61 7.40 -5.61
C VAL A 174 13.12 7.72 -5.62
N VAL A 175 12.24 6.77 -5.99
CA VAL A 175 10.79 6.96 -5.94
C VAL A 175 10.35 7.34 -4.53
N TYR A 176 10.75 6.58 -3.51
CA TYR A 176 10.40 6.86 -2.11
C TYR A 176 10.89 8.24 -1.66
N PHE A 177 12.10 8.62 -2.04
CA PHE A 177 12.62 9.95 -1.73
C PHE A 177 11.78 11.06 -2.37
N VAL A 178 11.41 10.91 -3.65
CA VAL A 178 10.50 11.83 -4.35
C VAL A 178 9.14 11.88 -3.67
N MET A 179 8.60 10.73 -3.24
CA MET A 179 7.33 10.65 -2.51
C MET A 179 7.40 11.37 -1.17
N ILE A 180 8.51 11.24 -0.44
CA ILE A 180 8.73 11.97 0.82
C ILE A 180 8.75 13.48 0.56
N CYS A 181 9.47 13.94 -0.46
CA CYS A 181 9.48 15.36 -0.84
C CYS A 181 8.07 15.85 -1.20
N LEU A 182 7.32 15.07 -1.97
CA LEU A 182 5.95 15.40 -2.36
C LEU A 182 5.00 15.44 -1.15
N SER A 183 5.12 14.47 -0.23
CA SER A 183 4.35 14.44 1.02
C SER A 183 4.67 15.65 1.89
N VAL A 184 5.93 16.08 2.01
CA VAL A 184 6.29 17.30 2.76
C VAL A 184 5.70 18.55 2.10
N LEU A 185 5.75 18.64 0.77
CA LEU A 185 5.18 19.76 0.01
C LEU A 185 3.66 19.88 0.21
N LEU A 186 2.94 18.76 0.25
CA LEU A 186 1.47 18.73 0.38
C LEU A 186 1.01 18.72 1.85
N ARG A 187 1.88 18.36 2.80
CA ARG A 187 1.54 18.16 4.23
C ARG A 187 0.75 19.31 4.81
N LYS A 188 1.27 20.54 4.74
CA LYS A 188 0.60 21.71 5.34
C LYS A 188 -0.74 21.99 4.70
N GLN A 189 -0.83 21.86 3.38
CA GLN A 189 -2.08 22.06 2.67
C GLN A 189 -3.14 21.06 3.15
N TRP A 190 -2.80 19.77 3.20
CA TRP A 190 -3.75 18.73 3.62
C TRP A 190 -4.07 18.74 5.11
N VAL A 191 -3.07 18.95 5.96
CA VAL A 191 -3.24 18.87 7.43
C VAL A 191 -3.84 20.16 8.00
N GLU A 192 -3.30 21.33 7.63
CA GLU A 192 -3.67 22.60 8.28
C GLU A 192 -4.82 23.31 7.57
N HIS A 193 -4.76 23.40 6.24
CA HIS A 193 -5.76 24.14 5.46
C HIS A 193 -6.99 23.31 5.13
N GLU A 194 -6.80 22.09 4.63
CA GLU A 194 -7.90 21.20 4.21
C GLU A 194 -8.39 20.28 5.31
N ARG A 195 -7.63 20.16 6.42
CA ARG A 195 -7.95 19.33 7.59
C ARG A 195 -8.39 17.93 7.19
N CYS A 196 -7.65 17.35 6.25
CA CYS A 196 -7.89 16.01 5.76
C CYS A 196 -7.88 15.03 6.94
N ALA A 197 -8.86 14.15 6.99
CA ALA A 197 -8.89 13.12 8.02
C ALA A 197 -7.80 12.08 7.72
N PHE A 198 -7.05 11.67 8.74
CA PHE A 198 -6.10 10.54 8.66
C PHE A 198 -6.61 9.35 9.49
N PRO A 199 -7.67 8.63 9.04
CA PRO A 199 -8.27 7.49 9.75
C PRO A 199 -7.25 6.48 10.26
N LEU A 200 -6.27 6.13 9.44
CA LEU A 200 -5.28 5.08 9.73
C LEU A 200 -4.32 5.43 10.87
N VAL A 201 -4.17 6.71 11.20
CA VAL A 201 -3.30 7.17 12.30
C VAL A 201 -4.02 7.14 13.65
N LYS A 202 -5.36 7.23 13.65
CA LYS A 202 -6.16 7.30 14.88
C LYS A 202 -6.00 6.07 15.76
N LEU A 203 -6.19 4.88 15.19
CA LEU A 203 -6.14 3.64 15.97
C LEU A 203 -4.75 3.37 16.60
N PRO A 204 -3.62 3.46 15.87
CA PRO A 204 -2.30 3.31 16.46
C PRO A 204 -2.01 4.32 17.58
N ALA A 205 -2.43 5.59 17.40
CA ALA A 205 -2.25 6.62 18.41
C ALA A 205 -3.05 6.31 19.70
N GLU A 206 -4.31 5.88 19.57
CA GLU A 206 -5.13 5.46 20.71
C GLU A 206 -4.59 4.19 21.39
N MET A 207 -4.07 3.22 20.61
CA MET A 207 -3.43 2.02 21.15
C MET A 207 -2.15 2.33 21.93
N ALA A 208 -1.36 3.30 21.48
CA ALA A 208 -0.16 3.77 22.17
C ALA A 208 -0.48 4.60 23.43
N GLY A 209 -1.71 5.11 23.54
CA GLY A 209 -2.20 5.88 24.68
C GLY A 209 -2.05 5.13 26.00
N GLN A 210 -1.46 5.79 27.00
CA GLN A 210 -1.33 5.25 28.35
C GLN A 210 -2.51 5.68 29.24
N GLY A 211 -2.98 4.78 30.10
CA GLY A 211 -3.99 5.05 31.12
C GLY A 211 -3.47 4.71 32.52
N SER A 212 -4.33 4.83 33.54
CA SER A 212 -4.00 4.39 34.90
C SER A 212 -3.82 2.86 34.95
N GLY A 213 -2.57 2.40 35.05
CA GLY A 213 -2.21 0.97 35.12
C GLY A 213 -1.51 0.42 33.86
N SER A 214 -1.58 -0.91 33.69
CA SER A 214 -0.87 -1.60 32.60
C SER A 214 -1.52 -1.38 31.23
N LEU A 215 -2.86 -1.36 31.18
CA LEU A 215 -3.66 -1.19 29.96
C LEU A 215 -4.12 0.27 29.75
N GLY A 216 -4.07 0.71 28.49
CA GLY A 216 -4.62 2.00 28.05
C GLY A 216 -6.16 2.02 28.08
N PRO A 217 -6.78 3.22 28.01
CA PRO A 217 -8.24 3.38 28.09
C PRO A 217 -9.00 2.60 26.99
N LEU A 218 -8.46 2.58 25.77
CA LEU A 218 -9.05 1.87 24.63
C LEU A 218 -9.33 0.40 24.95
N PHE A 219 -8.35 -0.31 25.52
CA PHE A 219 -8.46 -1.74 25.81
C PHE A 219 -9.26 -2.07 27.08
N LYS A 220 -9.64 -1.06 27.87
CA LYS A 220 -10.58 -1.23 28.98
C LYS A 220 -12.04 -1.11 28.53
N ASN A 221 -12.30 -0.66 27.31
CA ASN A 221 -13.64 -0.53 26.76
C ASN A 221 -14.21 -1.91 26.38
N SER A 222 -15.30 -2.33 27.01
CA SER A 222 -15.97 -3.62 26.71
C SER A 222 -16.56 -3.66 25.30
N ALA A 223 -16.99 -2.52 24.74
CA ALA A 223 -17.53 -2.46 23.39
C ALA A 223 -16.49 -2.82 22.33
N LEU A 224 -15.21 -2.46 22.56
CA LEU A 224 -14.09 -2.87 21.70
C LEU A 224 -13.99 -4.39 21.63
N TRP A 225 -14.04 -5.05 22.78
CA TRP A 225 -13.90 -6.51 22.86
C TRP A 225 -15.09 -7.25 22.27
N PHE A 226 -16.31 -6.71 22.41
CA PHE A 226 -17.48 -7.25 21.70
C PHE A 226 -17.31 -7.12 20.18
N GLY A 227 -16.88 -5.95 19.70
CA GLY A 227 -16.59 -5.72 18.28
C GLY A 227 -15.43 -6.55 17.75
N PHE A 228 -14.44 -6.90 18.57
CA PHE A 228 -13.32 -7.78 18.22
C PHE A 228 -13.71 -9.26 18.21
N ALA A 229 -14.46 -9.71 19.22
CA ALA A 229 -14.84 -11.11 19.37
C ALA A 229 -15.69 -11.59 18.18
N PHE A 230 -16.50 -10.71 17.60
CA PHE A 230 -17.39 -11.07 16.51
C PHE A 230 -16.64 -11.46 15.20
N PRO A 231 -15.76 -10.63 14.59
CA PRO A 231 -14.94 -11.06 13.46
C PRO A 231 -14.03 -12.23 13.79
N VAL A 232 -13.45 -12.29 14.99
CA VAL A 232 -12.60 -13.41 15.41
C VAL A 232 -13.39 -14.71 15.38
N PHE A 233 -14.60 -14.72 15.92
CA PHE A 233 -15.48 -15.89 15.87
C PHE A 233 -15.77 -16.31 14.42
N LEU A 234 -16.15 -15.37 13.55
CA LEU A 234 -16.47 -15.66 12.15
C LEU A 234 -15.28 -16.20 11.37
N HIS A 235 -14.10 -15.58 11.52
CA HIS A 235 -12.88 -16.03 10.87
C HIS A 235 -12.40 -17.38 11.42
N THR A 236 -12.54 -17.61 12.73
CA THR A 236 -12.21 -18.90 13.35
C THR A 236 -13.13 -20.00 12.84
N MET A 237 -14.45 -19.76 12.78
CA MET A 237 -15.41 -20.74 12.25
C MET A 237 -15.14 -21.08 10.78
N ASN A 238 -14.91 -20.07 9.94
CA ASN A 238 -14.60 -20.29 8.53
C ASN A 238 -13.22 -20.95 8.32
N GLY A 239 -12.24 -20.63 9.16
CA GLY A 239 -10.93 -21.29 9.19
C GLY A 239 -11.06 -22.75 9.59
N LEU A 240 -11.81 -23.06 10.65
CA LEU A 240 -12.12 -24.43 11.07
C LEU A 240 -12.82 -25.19 9.95
N HIS A 241 -13.80 -24.59 9.26
CA HIS A 241 -14.49 -25.24 8.14
C HIS A 241 -13.53 -25.62 7.01
N THR A 242 -12.50 -24.81 6.77
CA THR A 242 -11.49 -25.09 5.74
C THR A 242 -10.68 -26.35 6.05
N PHE A 243 -10.34 -26.59 7.33
CA PHE A 243 -9.59 -27.79 7.74
C PHE A 243 -10.51 -28.98 8.10
N PHE A 244 -11.71 -28.70 8.57
CA PHE A 244 -12.71 -29.64 9.04
C PHE A 244 -14.08 -29.30 8.42
N PRO A 245 -14.39 -29.80 7.21
CA PRO A 245 -15.61 -29.45 6.47
C PRO A 245 -16.94 -29.71 7.21
N ASN A 246 -16.90 -30.49 8.29
CA ASN A 246 -18.06 -30.77 9.15
C ASN A 246 -18.49 -29.57 10.01
N THR A 247 -17.66 -28.54 10.20
CA THR A 247 -18.06 -27.34 10.96
C THR A 247 -18.86 -26.38 10.07
N PRO A 248 -19.77 -25.54 10.62
CA PRO A 248 -20.51 -24.56 9.83
C PRO A 248 -19.62 -23.56 9.07
N HIS A 249 -19.96 -23.30 7.81
CA HIS A 249 -19.41 -22.19 7.02
C HIS A 249 -20.37 -21.00 7.06
N ILE A 250 -19.86 -19.82 7.39
CA ILE A 250 -20.63 -18.57 7.39
C ILE A 250 -20.30 -17.80 6.11
N PRO A 251 -21.24 -17.71 5.15
CA PRO A 251 -20.99 -17.07 3.87
C PRO A 251 -20.75 -15.56 4.04
N ARG A 252 -19.74 -15.06 3.32
CA ARG A 252 -19.42 -13.62 3.20
C ARG A 252 -19.57 -13.09 1.79
N ASP A 253 -19.60 -13.98 0.81
CA ASP A 253 -19.56 -13.70 -0.63
C ASP A 253 -20.94 -14.04 -1.22
N PHE A 254 -21.65 -13.02 -1.71
CA PHE A 254 -23.00 -13.16 -2.26
C PHE A 254 -23.00 -12.74 -3.73
N TRP A 255 -23.17 -13.71 -4.62
CA TRP A 255 -23.22 -13.49 -6.07
C TRP A 255 -24.67 -13.32 -6.52
N LEU A 256 -25.03 -12.14 -7.02
CA LEU A 256 -26.37 -11.86 -7.53
C LEU A 256 -26.51 -12.14 -9.03
N ASN A 257 -25.44 -12.63 -9.67
CA ASN A 257 -25.40 -12.90 -11.11
C ASN A 257 -26.56 -13.79 -11.57
N GLN A 258 -26.92 -14.80 -10.79
CA GLN A 258 -27.99 -15.74 -11.10
C GLN A 258 -29.37 -15.07 -11.29
N TYR A 259 -29.60 -13.92 -10.66
CA TYR A 259 -30.85 -13.16 -10.78
C TYR A 259 -30.84 -12.15 -11.95
N LEU A 260 -29.70 -11.95 -12.59
CA LEU A 260 -29.46 -10.90 -13.60
C LEU A 260 -29.33 -11.48 -15.02
N VAL A 261 -30.21 -12.39 -15.44
CA VAL A 261 -30.01 -13.22 -16.65
C VAL A 261 -30.26 -12.49 -17.96
N GLU A 262 -31.42 -11.86 -18.08
CA GLU A 262 -31.88 -11.30 -19.35
C GLU A 262 -31.43 -9.85 -19.54
N ARG A 263 -31.38 -9.40 -20.79
CA ARG A 263 -31.14 -7.98 -21.09
C ARG A 263 -32.36 -7.15 -20.66
N PRO A 264 -32.18 -5.93 -20.12
CA PRO A 264 -30.89 -5.24 -19.95
C PRO A 264 -30.17 -5.57 -18.64
N TRP A 265 -30.80 -6.29 -17.70
CA TRP A 265 -30.28 -6.60 -16.36
C TRP A 265 -28.94 -7.33 -16.37
N SER A 266 -28.68 -8.13 -17.40
CA SER A 266 -27.40 -8.80 -17.62
C SER A 266 -26.21 -7.83 -17.70
N ALA A 267 -26.43 -6.55 -18.01
CA ALA A 267 -25.41 -5.51 -18.03
C ALA A 267 -24.82 -5.19 -16.65
N LEU A 268 -25.55 -5.50 -15.57
CA LEU A 268 -25.10 -5.27 -14.19
C LEU A 268 -24.05 -6.30 -13.73
N ARG A 269 -23.91 -7.42 -14.45
CA ARG A 269 -22.97 -8.50 -14.13
C ARG A 269 -21.50 -8.09 -14.39
N PRO A 270 -20.54 -8.62 -13.60
CA PRO A 270 -20.77 -9.35 -12.35
C PRO A 270 -21.23 -8.42 -11.22
N PHE A 271 -22.20 -8.85 -10.42
CA PHE A 271 -22.67 -8.16 -9.22
C PHE A 271 -22.43 -9.05 -8.00
N GLN A 272 -21.46 -8.67 -7.19
CA GLN A 272 -21.05 -9.38 -5.99
C GLN A 272 -21.16 -8.45 -4.79
N ILE A 273 -21.75 -8.94 -3.71
CA ILE A 273 -21.73 -8.29 -2.40
C ILE A 273 -20.78 -9.10 -1.54
N VAL A 274 -19.70 -8.47 -1.09
CA VAL A 274 -18.71 -9.10 -0.22
C VAL A 274 -18.68 -8.38 1.12
N ILE A 275 -18.89 -9.12 2.20
CA ILE A 275 -18.80 -8.59 3.56
C ILE A 275 -17.35 -8.75 4.04
N PHE A 276 -16.59 -7.66 3.93
CA PHE A 276 -15.25 -7.56 4.51
C PHE A 276 -15.35 -7.01 5.94
N TRP A 277 -15.28 -7.88 6.95
CA TRP A 277 -15.37 -7.48 8.36
C TRP A 277 -14.30 -6.46 8.78
N SER A 278 -13.11 -6.53 8.18
CA SER A 278 -12.07 -5.51 8.35
C SER A 278 -12.50 -4.14 7.81
N MET A 279 -13.18 -4.11 6.66
CA MET A 279 -13.70 -2.87 6.07
C MET A 279 -14.88 -2.31 6.88
N VAL A 280 -15.71 -3.17 7.47
CA VAL A 280 -16.76 -2.75 8.41
C VAL A 280 -16.12 -2.02 9.61
N GLY A 281 -15.06 -2.59 10.21
CA GLY A 281 -14.31 -1.92 11.27
C GLY A 281 -13.66 -0.62 10.81
N PHE A 282 -13.09 -0.58 9.61
CA PHE A 282 -12.48 0.62 9.04
C PHE A 282 -13.50 1.74 8.78
N SER A 283 -14.73 1.40 8.39
CA SER A 283 -15.80 2.37 8.12
C SER A 283 -16.13 3.26 9.32
N TYR A 284 -15.91 2.76 10.54
CA TYR A 284 -16.03 3.55 11.76
C TYR A 284 -15.07 4.75 11.81
N LEU A 285 -13.89 4.64 11.17
CA LEU A 285 -12.89 5.70 11.14
C LEU A 285 -13.12 6.71 10.00
N LEU A 286 -13.98 6.37 9.05
CA LEU A 286 -14.31 7.18 7.88
C LEU A 286 -15.38 8.23 8.20
N THR A 287 -15.42 9.29 7.40
CA THR A 287 -16.54 10.24 7.44
C THR A 287 -17.78 9.62 6.80
N LEU A 288 -18.96 10.15 7.14
CA LEU A 288 -20.22 9.72 6.54
C LEU A 288 -20.23 9.94 5.02
N GLU A 289 -19.67 11.05 4.54
CA GLU A 289 -19.58 11.38 3.12
C GLU A 289 -18.73 10.38 2.33
N VAL A 290 -17.56 10.00 2.87
CA VAL A 290 -16.69 9.00 2.24
C VAL A 290 -17.36 7.63 2.26
N SER A 291 -17.98 7.25 3.38
CA SER A 291 -18.70 5.98 3.52
C SER A 291 -19.88 5.85 2.55
N PHE A 292 -20.64 6.94 2.37
CA PHE A 292 -21.73 7.01 1.39
C PHE A 292 -21.21 6.89 -0.04
N SER A 293 -20.13 7.62 -0.36
CA SER A 293 -19.56 7.67 -1.69
C SER A 293 -19.15 6.29 -2.22
N ILE A 294 -18.56 5.43 -1.38
CA ILE A 294 -18.05 4.11 -1.80
C ILE A 294 -19.14 3.24 -2.45
N TRP A 295 -20.28 3.05 -1.77
CA TRP A 295 -21.35 2.20 -2.31
C TRP A 295 -22.17 2.94 -3.37
N PHE A 296 -22.39 4.25 -3.19
CA PHE A 296 -23.15 5.05 -4.13
C PHE A 296 -22.49 5.07 -5.51
N PHE A 297 -21.19 5.36 -5.59
CA PHE A 297 -20.48 5.40 -6.87
C PHE A 297 -20.34 4.02 -7.51
N PHE A 298 -20.29 2.95 -6.72
CA PHE A 298 -20.40 1.58 -7.26
C PHE A 298 -21.76 1.36 -7.94
N VAL A 299 -22.87 1.71 -7.30
CA VAL A 299 -24.22 1.57 -7.88
C VAL A 299 -24.38 2.51 -9.08
N PHE A 300 -23.87 3.73 -9.00
CA PHE A 300 -23.87 4.69 -10.11
C PHE A 300 -23.11 4.15 -11.33
N TYR A 301 -21.94 3.55 -11.11
CA TYR A 301 -21.18 2.87 -12.16
C TYR A 301 -21.98 1.72 -12.80
N LYS A 302 -22.66 0.92 -11.99
CA LYS A 302 -23.54 -0.15 -12.50
C LYS A 302 -24.72 0.41 -13.31
N LEU A 303 -25.29 1.54 -12.89
CA LEU A 303 -26.32 2.24 -13.65
C LEU A 303 -25.78 2.77 -14.99
N GLN A 304 -24.57 3.32 -15.02
CA GLN A 304 -23.91 3.71 -16.28
C GLN A 304 -23.73 2.52 -17.23
N CYS A 305 -23.37 1.34 -16.71
CA CYS A 305 -23.28 0.13 -17.53
C CYS A 305 -24.64 -0.29 -18.08
N LEU A 306 -25.69 -0.26 -17.26
CA LEU A 306 -27.05 -0.59 -17.68
C LEU A 306 -27.54 0.33 -18.79
N LEU A 307 -27.44 1.65 -18.58
CA LEU A 307 -27.82 2.66 -19.57
C LEU A 307 -26.99 2.52 -20.85
N GLY A 308 -25.68 2.26 -20.72
CA GLY A 308 -24.81 2.06 -21.86
C GLY A 308 -25.27 0.92 -22.76
N VAL A 309 -25.62 -0.23 -22.17
CA VAL A 309 -26.16 -1.37 -22.92
C VAL A 309 -27.54 -1.08 -23.51
N MET A 310 -28.41 -0.38 -22.78
CA MET A 310 -29.73 0.03 -23.29
C MET A 310 -29.64 0.96 -24.50
N LEU A 311 -28.61 1.81 -24.54
CA LEU A 311 -28.31 2.69 -25.68
C LEU A 311 -27.58 1.97 -26.82
N GLY A 312 -27.29 0.67 -26.68
CA GLY A 312 -26.62 -0.15 -27.70
C GLY A 312 -25.10 -0.08 -27.68
N PHE A 313 -24.47 0.55 -26.67
CA PHE A 313 -23.01 0.56 -26.56
C PHE A 313 -22.46 -0.82 -26.19
N GLN A 314 -21.33 -1.18 -26.79
CA GLN A 314 -20.58 -2.38 -26.44
C GLN A 314 -19.61 -2.09 -25.29
N LEU A 315 -19.89 -2.66 -24.11
CA LEU A 315 -19.05 -2.49 -22.93
C LEU A 315 -17.93 -3.54 -22.88
N THR A 316 -16.74 -3.16 -23.36
CA THR A 316 -15.55 -4.02 -23.35
C THR A 316 -14.72 -3.84 -22.08
N SER A 317 -13.90 -4.85 -21.78
CA SER A 317 -12.83 -4.77 -20.78
C SER A 317 -11.49 -4.90 -21.52
N GLY A 318 -10.70 -3.83 -21.51
CA GLY A 318 -9.41 -3.76 -22.19
C GLY A 318 -8.23 -4.11 -21.26
N PRO A 319 -7.00 -4.06 -21.79
CA PRO A 319 -5.78 -4.27 -21.00
C PRO A 319 -5.72 -3.30 -19.80
N GLY A 320 -5.35 -3.82 -18.63
CA GLY A 320 -5.24 -3.02 -17.41
C GLY A 320 -6.55 -2.83 -16.63
N VAL A 321 -7.71 -3.17 -17.21
CA VAL A 321 -8.99 -3.17 -16.49
C VAL A 321 -9.06 -4.42 -15.62
N GLN A 322 -9.09 -4.24 -14.30
CA GLN A 322 -9.19 -5.33 -13.34
C GLN A 322 -10.62 -5.55 -12.83
N TRP A 323 -10.85 -6.75 -12.29
CA TRP A 323 -12.08 -7.13 -11.60
C TRP A 323 -13.35 -6.92 -12.43
N THR A 324 -14.31 -6.17 -11.89
CA THR A 324 -15.62 -5.95 -12.48
C THR A 324 -15.69 -4.69 -13.34
N GLY A 325 -14.54 -4.04 -13.59
CA GLY A 325 -14.44 -2.79 -14.33
C GLY A 325 -14.68 -2.93 -15.83
N LYS A 326 -14.94 -1.80 -16.49
CA LYS A 326 -15.04 -1.69 -17.96
C LYS A 326 -14.06 -0.63 -18.46
N SER A 327 -13.67 -0.67 -19.73
CA SER A 327 -12.67 0.26 -20.27
C SER A 327 -13.04 1.73 -20.07
N PHE A 328 -14.32 2.07 -20.20
CA PHE A 328 -14.78 3.45 -20.00
C PHE A 328 -14.61 3.91 -18.54
N SER A 329 -14.80 3.02 -17.56
CA SER A 329 -14.65 3.39 -16.15
C SER A 329 -13.20 3.61 -15.77
N ALA A 330 -12.27 2.86 -16.36
CA ALA A 330 -10.84 3.11 -16.20
C ALA A 330 -10.44 4.49 -16.77
N ALA A 331 -10.99 4.88 -17.92
CA ALA A 331 -10.79 6.23 -18.46
C ALA A 331 -11.42 7.31 -17.56
N GLN A 332 -12.60 7.06 -17.00
CA GLN A 332 -13.26 7.95 -16.05
C GLN A 332 -12.44 8.11 -14.76
N GLU A 333 -11.89 7.02 -14.23
CA GLU A 333 -10.99 7.02 -13.06
C GLU A 333 -9.72 7.82 -13.34
N ALA A 334 -9.05 7.58 -14.47
CA ALA A 334 -7.88 8.35 -14.88
C ALA A 334 -8.19 9.84 -15.01
N GLY A 335 -9.33 10.19 -15.63
CA GLY A 335 -9.79 11.58 -15.72
C GLY A 335 -10.09 12.21 -14.36
N ALA A 336 -10.69 11.46 -13.44
CA ALA A 336 -10.94 11.90 -12.08
C ALA A 336 -9.64 12.14 -11.30
N CYS A 337 -8.66 11.24 -11.40
CA CYS A 337 -7.32 11.41 -10.81
C CYS A 337 -6.65 12.67 -11.35
N LEU A 338 -6.61 12.86 -12.68
CA LEU A 338 -6.00 14.05 -13.29
C LEU A 338 -6.71 15.35 -12.88
N ALA A 339 -8.04 15.35 -12.79
CA ALA A 339 -8.80 16.49 -12.31
C ALA A 339 -8.50 16.79 -10.82
N PHE A 340 -8.43 15.76 -9.99
CA PHE A 340 -8.10 15.89 -8.57
C PHE A 340 -6.70 16.47 -8.37
N VAL A 341 -5.71 15.95 -9.09
CA VAL A 341 -4.33 16.45 -9.10
C VAL A 341 -4.29 17.92 -9.54
N GLY A 342 -5.00 18.26 -10.62
CA GLY A 342 -5.11 19.64 -11.10
C GLY A 342 -5.67 20.59 -10.03
N ILE A 343 -6.72 20.18 -9.33
CA ILE A 343 -7.32 20.96 -8.24
C ILE A 343 -6.38 21.05 -7.03
N ALA A 344 -5.74 19.95 -6.64
CA ALA A 344 -4.81 19.90 -5.52
C ALA A 344 -3.60 20.81 -5.75
N LEU A 345 -2.98 20.73 -6.93
CA LEU A 345 -1.88 21.61 -7.34
C LEU A 345 -2.33 23.07 -7.44
N TRP A 346 -3.53 23.31 -7.99
CA TRP A 346 -4.10 24.65 -8.04
C TRP A 346 -4.25 25.24 -6.63
N LYS A 347 -4.84 24.51 -5.68
CA LYS A 347 -5.00 24.99 -4.29
C LYS A 347 -3.64 25.20 -3.61
N THR A 348 -2.66 24.34 -3.87
CA THR A 348 -1.33 24.40 -3.23
C THR A 348 -0.41 25.45 -3.85
N ARG A 349 -0.74 26.04 -5.01
CA ARG A 349 0.13 26.98 -5.76
C ARG A 349 0.73 28.11 -4.92
N HIS A 350 -0.03 28.67 -3.99
CA HIS A 350 0.43 29.75 -3.13
C HIS A 350 1.43 29.25 -2.08
N HIS A 351 1.21 28.04 -1.54
CA HIS A 351 2.15 27.38 -0.65
C HIS A 351 3.46 27.06 -1.37
N ILE A 352 3.39 26.50 -2.59
CA ILE A 352 4.58 26.23 -3.43
C ILE A 352 5.36 27.52 -3.67
N LYS A 353 4.69 28.62 -4.04
CA LYS A 353 5.33 29.93 -4.23
C LYS A 353 6.03 30.43 -2.96
N ASN A 354 5.48 30.14 -1.78
CA ASN A 354 6.11 30.50 -0.51
C ASN A 354 7.32 29.61 -0.20
N MET A 355 7.28 28.31 -0.53
CA MET A 355 8.41 27.40 -0.34
C MET A 355 9.63 27.79 -1.18
N LEU A 356 9.42 28.36 -2.37
CA LEU A 356 10.49 28.88 -3.23
C LEU A 356 11.26 30.07 -2.64
N GLN A 357 10.76 30.69 -1.56
CA GLN A 357 11.50 31.72 -0.83
C GLN A 357 12.56 31.13 0.12
N PHE A 358 12.60 29.81 0.27
CA PHE A 358 13.55 29.05 1.10
C PHE A 358 13.72 29.57 2.54
N ARG A 359 12.65 30.13 3.10
CA ARG A 359 12.65 30.58 4.50
C ARG A 359 12.71 29.39 5.46
N PRO A 360 13.33 29.55 6.64
CA PRO A 360 13.27 28.56 7.70
C PRO A 360 11.82 28.19 8.03
N SER A 361 11.56 26.91 8.22
CA SER A 361 10.21 26.36 8.38
C SER A 361 10.24 25.20 9.36
N ASP A 362 9.12 25.00 10.06
CA ASP A 362 8.88 23.87 10.98
C ASP A 362 8.41 22.60 10.21
N GLU A 363 8.85 22.47 8.95
CA GLU A 363 8.64 21.27 8.14
C GLU A 363 9.62 20.16 8.52
N ALA A 364 9.24 18.91 8.24
CA ALA A 364 10.12 17.76 8.45
C ALA A 364 11.42 17.83 7.63
N LEU A 365 11.36 18.45 6.44
CA LEU A 365 12.52 18.75 5.61
C LEU A 365 12.58 20.25 5.31
N PRO A 366 13.78 20.83 5.19
CA PRO A 366 13.94 22.20 4.70
C PRO A 366 13.27 22.37 3.33
N HIS A 367 12.71 23.56 3.06
CA HIS A 367 12.06 23.83 1.78
C HIS A 367 13.01 23.65 0.58
N SER A 368 14.29 23.98 0.73
CA SER A 368 15.30 23.77 -0.32
C SER A 368 15.49 22.29 -0.65
N VAL A 369 15.68 21.44 0.36
CA VAL A 369 15.81 19.98 0.20
C VAL A 369 14.54 19.40 -0.40
N THR A 370 13.36 19.90 -0.01
CA THR A 370 12.08 19.42 -0.55
C THR A 370 11.95 19.72 -2.05
N ILE A 371 12.21 20.97 -2.46
CA ILE A 371 12.08 21.38 -3.87
C ILE A 371 13.19 20.80 -4.74
N PHE A 372 14.45 20.89 -4.33
CA PHE A 372 15.57 20.35 -5.10
C PHE A 372 15.56 18.81 -5.09
N GLY A 373 15.14 18.19 -3.99
CA GLY A 373 14.96 16.74 -3.92
C GLY A 373 13.85 16.25 -4.84
N LEU A 374 12.72 16.98 -4.92
CA LEU A 374 11.64 16.67 -5.85
C LEU A 374 12.09 16.80 -7.31
N LEU A 375 12.66 17.95 -7.70
CA LEU A 375 13.09 18.20 -9.08
C LEU A 375 14.26 17.28 -9.48
N GLY A 376 15.27 17.14 -8.62
CA GLY A 376 16.40 16.27 -8.85
C GLY A 376 15.99 14.80 -8.93
N GLY A 377 15.11 14.35 -8.04
CA GLY A 377 14.57 12.99 -8.06
C GLY A 377 13.74 12.72 -9.32
N ILE A 378 12.90 13.66 -9.77
CA ILE A 378 12.19 13.56 -11.06
C ILE A 378 13.19 13.42 -12.20
N CYS A 379 14.23 14.26 -12.27
CA CYS A 379 15.25 14.15 -13.32
C CYS A 379 15.95 12.80 -13.30
N VAL A 380 16.30 12.28 -12.11
CA VAL A 380 16.90 10.95 -11.97
C VAL A 380 15.95 9.85 -12.44
N LEU A 381 14.66 9.90 -12.06
CA LEU A 381 13.67 8.91 -12.52
C LEU A 381 13.48 8.95 -14.04
N VAL A 382 13.41 10.14 -14.64
CA VAL A 382 13.29 10.30 -16.10
C VAL A 382 14.52 9.75 -16.79
N PHE A 383 15.72 10.08 -16.30
CA PHE A 383 16.97 9.56 -16.85
C PHE A 383 17.05 8.04 -16.71
N PHE A 384 16.67 7.48 -15.57
CA PHE A 384 16.69 6.03 -15.34
C PHE A 384 15.71 5.30 -16.27
N ASN A 385 14.48 5.83 -16.43
CA ASN A 385 13.51 5.30 -17.38
C ASN A 385 14.01 5.40 -18.84
N HIS A 386 14.73 6.47 -19.19
CA HIS A 386 15.37 6.59 -20.49
C HIS A 386 16.44 5.53 -20.72
N LEU A 387 17.30 5.28 -19.72
CA LEU A 387 18.27 4.18 -19.75
C LEU A 387 17.59 2.81 -19.86
N MET A 388 16.35 2.67 -19.37
CA MET A 388 15.53 1.46 -19.54
C MET A 388 14.89 1.32 -20.92
N GLY A 389 15.18 2.22 -21.87
CA GLY A 389 14.72 2.13 -23.26
C GLY A 389 13.55 3.06 -23.61
N MET A 390 13.05 3.86 -22.66
CA MET A 390 12.01 4.85 -22.96
C MET A 390 12.57 6.05 -23.72
N SER A 391 11.80 6.67 -24.61
CA SER A 391 12.14 8.01 -25.11
C SER A 391 12.06 9.03 -23.96
N LEU A 392 12.85 10.10 -24.01
CA LEU A 392 12.87 11.12 -22.94
C LEU A 392 11.49 11.74 -22.69
N LEU A 393 10.74 12.01 -23.76
CA LEU A 393 9.38 12.56 -23.66
C LEU A 393 8.42 11.58 -22.98
N PHE A 394 8.48 10.30 -23.34
CA PHE A 394 7.65 9.28 -22.73
C PHE A 394 8.03 9.04 -21.27
N ALA A 395 9.32 8.97 -20.96
CA ALA A 395 9.83 8.85 -19.59
C ALA A 395 9.36 10.02 -18.71
N PHE A 396 9.42 11.25 -19.22
CA PHE A 396 8.91 12.42 -18.52
C PHE A 396 7.40 12.33 -18.26
N GLY A 397 6.60 12.03 -19.29
CA GLY A 397 5.16 11.83 -19.14
C GLY A 397 4.80 10.70 -18.17
N PHE A 398 5.53 9.59 -18.22
CA PHE A 398 5.36 8.44 -17.33
C PHE A 398 5.62 8.80 -15.86
N VAL A 399 6.73 9.50 -15.58
CA VAL A 399 7.04 9.94 -14.21
C VAL A 399 6.00 10.93 -13.70
N LEU A 400 5.57 11.89 -14.52
CA LEU A 400 4.51 12.82 -14.13
C LEU A 400 3.20 12.11 -13.82
N PHE A 401 2.80 11.13 -14.64
CA PHE A 401 1.60 10.35 -14.42
C PHE A 401 1.71 9.49 -13.15
N LEU A 402 2.87 8.86 -12.92
CA LEU A 402 3.15 8.11 -11.69
C LEU A 402 3.02 8.98 -10.44
N LEU A 403 3.56 10.20 -10.46
CA LEU A 403 3.44 11.14 -9.35
C LEU A 403 2.02 11.66 -9.19
N ALA A 404 1.31 11.93 -10.30
CA ALA A 404 -0.08 12.33 -10.27
C ALA A 404 -0.96 11.27 -9.61
N MET A 405 -0.72 9.98 -9.87
CA MET A 405 -1.48 8.88 -9.24
C MET A 405 -1.25 8.76 -7.73
N TYR A 406 -0.22 9.39 -7.18
CA TYR A 406 0.03 9.39 -5.74
C TYR A 406 -0.58 10.58 -4.99
N ILE A 407 -0.78 11.71 -5.66
CA ILE A 407 -1.44 12.90 -5.10
C ILE A 407 -2.93 12.61 -4.99
#